data_AF-A0A7S2MWZ1-F1
#
_entry.id   AF-A0A7S2MWZ1-F1
#
_cell.length_a   1.000
_cell.length_b   1.000
_cell.length_c   1.000
_cell.angle_alpha   90.00
_cell.angle_beta   90.00
_cell.angle_gamma   90.00
#
_symmetry.space_group_name_H-M   'P 1'
#
loop_
_entity.id
_entity.type
_entity.pdbx_description
1 polymer ?
#
loop_
_entity_poly.entity_id
_entity_poly.type
_entity_poly.pdbx_seq_one_letter_code
_entity_poly.pdbx_strand_id
1 'polypeptide(L)'
;MQTLIHRKEGEAPEDNKRSAAVELVYISDDQGGAAEGGAETSVVFRRVIQPAGEARFQVNGEAVSHADYLTRLEGVNILAEARNFLVFQGDVEAAAHRRGKDLTNFFEQFSGSIAFRDEYDQLAAEKAQKEDLARYMYTRRRNALHEKKRVSQQKEEAEKYQALAAEHRQLQAEFYLFRFH
;
A
#
# COMPACT_ATOMS: atom_id res chain seq x y z
N MET A 1 12.04 -1.61 -29.90
CA MET A 1 12.89 -2.61 -29.22
C MET A 1 14.33 -2.40 -29.70
N GLN A 2 15.24 -1.94 -28.84
CA GLN A 2 16.65 -1.79 -29.20
C GLN A 2 17.29 -3.16 -29.40
N THR A 3 18.06 -3.32 -30.47
CA THR A 3 18.78 -4.56 -30.74
C THR A 3 20.06 -4.60 -29.92
N LEU A 4 20.21 -5.62 -29.06
CA LEU A 4 21.34 -5.76 -28.14
C LEU A 4 22.60 -6.38 -28.80
N ILE A 5 22.56 -6.65 -30.11
CA ILE A 5 23.65 -7.25 -30.86
C ILE A 5 24.14 -6.24 -31.91
N HIS A 6 25.44 -5.94 -31.90
CA HIS A 6 26.07 -5.04 -32.87
C HIS A 6 25.91 -5.58 -34.31
N ARG A 7 25.40 -4.71 -35.19
CA ARG A 7 25.21 -4.98 -36.62
C ARG A 7 26.27 -4.21 -37.42
N LYS A 8 26.85 -4.84 -38.44
CA LYS A 8 27.62 -4.10 -39.44
C LYS A 8 26.63 -3.32 -40.31
N GLU A 9 26.98 -2.10 -40.73
CA GLU A 9 26.16 -1.32 -41.65
C GLU A 9 25.88 -2.14 -42.92
N GLY A 10 24.59 -2.32 -43.25
CA GLY A 10 24.14 -3.04 -44.45
C GLY A 10 23.72 -4.51 -44.27
N GLU A 11 23.85 -5.09 -43.08
CA GLU A 11 23.48 -6.51 -42.83
C GLU A 11 21.97 -6.63 -42.49
N ALA A 12 21.23 -7.46 -43.23
CA ALA A 12 19.80 -7.69 -43.00
C ALA A 12 19.56 -8.40 -41.64
N PRO A 13 18.46 -8.10 -40.92
CA PRO A 13 18.21 -8.69 -39.60
C PRO A 13 18.09 -10.22 -39.61
N GLU A 14 17.73 -10.82 -40.75
CA GLU A 14 17.56 -12.27 -40.92
C GLU A 14 18.90 -13.02 -41.12
N ASP A 15 19.96 -12.32 -41.55
CA ASP A 15 21.29 -12.90 -41.79
C ASP A 15 22.16 -12.92 -40.54
N ASN A 16 21.72 -12.28 -39.47
CA ASN A 16 22.48 -12.19 -38.24
C ASN A 16 22.44 -13.53 -37.50
N LYS A 17 23.57 -14.25 -37.49
CA LYS A 17 23.77 -15.49 -36.72
C LYS A 17 24.50 -15.28 -35.40
N ARG A 18 24.83 -14.02 -35.07
CA ARG A 18 25.62 -13.69 -33.89
C ARG A 18 24.76 -13.83 -32.64
N SER A 19 25.36 -14.35 -31.58
CA SER A 19 24.80 -14.36 -30.23
C SER A 19 25.80 -13.70 -29.28
N ALA A 20 25.29 -13.22 -28.15
CA ALA A 20 26.11 -12.69 -27.07
C ALA A 20 25.67 -13.36 -25.76
N ALA A 21 26.63 -13.62 -24.88
CA ALA A 21 26.35 -14.15 -23.55
C ALA A 21 27.13 -13.38 -22.50
N VAL A 22 26.51 -13.19 -21.35
CA VAL A 22 27.14 -12.64 -20.14
C VAL A 22 26.95 -13.66 -19.04
N GLU A 23 28.01 -13.91 -18.28
CA GLU A 23 28.04 -14.85 -17.17
C GLU A 23 28.56 -14.13 -15.93
N LEU A 24 27.85 -14.28 -14.82
CA LEU A 24 28.15 -13.74 -13.51
C LEU A 24 28.33 -14.94 -12.57
N VAL A 25 29.49 -15.06 -11.95
CA VAL A 25 29.76 -16.08 -10.93
C VAL A 25 29.70 -15.40 -9.57
N TYR A 26 28.75 -15.80 -8.74
CA TYR A 26 28.62 -15.37 -7.36
C TYR A 26 29.20 -16.44 -6.44
N ILE A 27 30.09 -16.06 -5.54
CA ILE A 27 30.72 -16.94 -4.55
C ILE A 27 30.21 -16.50 -3.18
N SER A 28 29.59 -17.42 -2.43
CA SER A 28 29.14 -17.14 -1.06
C SER A 28 30.12 -17.74 -0.05
N ASP A 29 30.67 -16.90 0.82
CA ASP A 29 31.51 -17.29 1.96
C ASP A 29 30.67 -17.75 3.16
N ASP A 30 29.59 -18.48 2.93
CA ASP A 30 28.70 -18.92 4.01
C ASP A 30 29.30 -20.14 4.74
N GLN A 31 30.43 -19.88 5.41
CA GLN A 31 30.89 -20.58 6.61
C GLN A 31 31.40 -19.53 7.60
N GLY A 32 30.47 -18.84 8.25
CA GLY A 32 30.71 -18.21 9.52
C GLY A 32 31.06 -19.26 10.58
N GLY A 33 32.35 -19.58 10.72
CA GLY A 33 32.91 -20.27 11.89
C GLY A 33 33.44 -21.68 11.65
N ALA A 34 34.77 -21.79 11.66
CA ALA A 34 35.52 -22.97 12.12
C ALA A 34 35.10 -24.35 11.56
N ALA A 35 35.36 -24.58 10.27
CA ALA A 35 35.65 -25.93 9.78
C ALA A 35 36.68 -25.85 8.64
N GLU A 36 37.91 -26.29 8.91
CA GLU A 36 38.92 -26.53 7.89
C GLU A 36 38.37 -27.55 6.87
N GLY A 37 37.92 -27.06 5.71
CA GLY A 37 37.38 -27.90 4.63
C GLY A 37 36.11 -27.39 3.93
N GLY A 38 35.68 -26.14 4.15
CA GLY A 38 34.46 -25.60 3.55
C GLY A 38 34.52 -25.47 2.02
N ALA A 39 33.66 -26.20 1.31
CA ALA A 39 33.48 -26.04 -0.13
C ALA A 39 32.85 -24.67 -0.43
N GLU A 40 33.56 -23.81 -1.17
CA GLU A 40 33.00 -22.59 -1.74
C GLU A 40 31.77 -22.93 -2.59
N THR A 41 30.60 -22.50 -2.14
CA THR A 41 29.38 -22.66 -2.94
C THR A 41 29.32 -21.49 -3.91
N SER A 42 29.45 -21.79 -5.20
CA SER A 42 29.33 -20.80 -6.27
C SER A 42 28.03 -20.98 -7.06
N VAL A 43 27.42 -19.87 -7.44
CA VAL A 43 26.23 -19.81 -8.26
C VAL A 43 26.56 -19.05 -9.54
N VAL A 44 26.31 -19.67 -10.69
CA VAL A 44 26.59 -19.10 -12.01
C VAL A 44 25.29 -18.62 -12.64
N PHE A 45 25.16 -17.32 -12.85
CA PHE A 45 24.05 -16.71 -13.56
C PHE A 45 24.49 -16.38 -14.99
N ARG A 46 23.74 -16.84 -15.99
CA ARG A 46 24.08 -16.60 -17.39
C ARG A 46 22.87 -16.08 -18.17
N ARG A 47 23.09 -15.02 -18.94
CA ARG A 47 22.12 -14.48 -19.89
C ARG A 47 22.66 -14.58 -21.30
N VAL A 48 21.87 -15.13 -22.21
CA VAL A 48 22.24 -15.32 -23.63
C VAL A 48 21.24 -14.58 -24.52
N ILE A 49 21.72 -13.70 -25.38
CA ILE A 49 20.92 -13.08 -26.44
C ILE A 49 21.10 -13.91 -27.71
N GLN A 50 19.99 -14.50 -28.16
CA GLN A 50 19.95 -15.25 -29.41
C GLN A 50 19.98 -14.30 -30.61
N PRO A 51 20.33 -14.81 -31.81
CA PRO A 51 20.38 -13.98 -33.01
C PRO A 51 19.01 -13.35 -33.37
N ALA A 52 17.92 -14.03 -33.02
CA ALA A 52 16.54 -13.51 -33.14
C ALA A 52 16.21 -12.37 -32.14
N GLY A 53 17.12 -12.00 -31.24
CA GLY A 53 16.95 -10.95 -30.23
C GLY A 53 16.32 -11.41 -28.91
N GLU A 54 15.88 -12.67 -28.82
CA GLU A 54 15.32 -13.25 -27.60
C GLU A 54 16.41 -13.51 -26.54
N ALA A 55 16.13 -13.14 -25.29
CA ALA A 55 16.99 -13.42 -24.15
C ALA A 55 16.63 -14.77 -23.50
N ARG A 56 17.61 -15.64 -23.32
CA ARG A 56 17.53 -16.86 -22.49
C ARG A 56 18.30 -16.67 -21.20
N PHE A 57 17.74 -17.19 -20.11
CA PHE A 57 18.30 -17.11 -18.76
C PHE A 57 18.67 -18.50 -18.27
N GLN A 58 19.83 -18.60 -17.63
CA GLN A 58 20.33 -19.85 -17.06
C GLN A 58 20.91 -19.59 -15.68
N VAL A 59 20.70 -20.54 -14.76
CA VAL A 59 21.36 -20.56 -13.45
C VAL A 59 21.98 -21.93 -13.24
N ASN A 60 23.28 -21.98 -12.96
CA ASN A 60 24.08 -23.22 -12.86
C ASN A 60 23.96 -24.13 -14.10
N GLY A 61 23.80 -23.52 -15.28
CA GLY A 61 23.62 -24.23 -16.56
C GLY A 61 22.18 -24.68 -16.85
N GLU A 62 21.25 -24.56 -15.91
CA GLU A 62 19.84 -24.90 -16.11
C GLU A 62 19.07 -23.71 -16.69
N ALA A 63 18.27 -23.94 -17.74
CA ALA A 63 17.40 -22.92 -18.29
C ALA A 63 16.25 -22.60 -17.33
N VAL A 64 16.06 -21.32 -17.03
CA VAL A 64 15.03 -20.83 -16.11
C VAL A 64 14.19 -19.74 -16.76
N SER A 65 13.00 -19.50 -16.21
CA SER A 65 12.19 -18.35 -16.63
C SER A 65 12.86 -17.03 -16.20
N HIS A 66 12.46 -15.93 -16.82
CA HIS A 66 12.92 -14.60 -16.41
C HIS A 66 12.54 -14.29 -14.95
N ALA A 67 11.35 -14.70 -14.51
CA ALA A 67 10.89 -14.50 -13.15
C ALA A 67 11.75 -15.28 -12.15
N ASP A 68 11.99 -16.57 -12.39
CA ASP A 68 12.82 -17.40 -11.51
C ASP A 68 14.27 -16.90 -11.46
N TYR A 69 14.79 -16.40 -12.59
CA TYR A 69 16.11 -15.79 -12.64
C TYR A 69 16.22 -14.56 -11.74
N LEU A 70 15.22 -13.67 -11.76
CA LEU A 70 15.16 -12.50 -10.89
C LEU A 70 15.03 -12.91 -9.41
N THR A 71 14.15 -13.86 -9.08
CA THR A 71 14.01 -14.36 -7.70
C THR A 71 15.31 -14.97 -7.17
N ARG A 72 16.07 -15.69 -8.00
CA ARG A 72 17.40 -16.22 -7.60
C ARG A 72 18.44 -15.11 -7.41
N LEU A 73 18.37 -14.02 -8.17
CA LEU A 73 19.22 -12.83 -7.96
C LEU A 73 18.83 -12.06 -6.69
N GLU A 74 17.55 -11.96 -6.39
CA GLU A 74 17.06 -11.37 -5.13
C GLU A 74 17.58 -12.14 -3.91
N GLY A 75 17.68 -13.47 -4.00
CA GLY A 75 18.26 -14.32 -2.95
C GLY A 75 19.73 -14.02 -2.62
N VAL A 76 20.48 -13.39 -3.53
CA VAL A 76 21.86 -12.92 -3.30
C VAL A 76 21.91 -11.39 -3.09
N ASN A 77 20.79 -10.78 -2.70
CA ASN A 77 20.61 -9.33 -2.48
C ASN A 77 20.83 -8.44 -3.72
N ILE A 78 20.70 -9.01 -4.93
CA ILE A 78 20.79 -8.28 -6.19
C ILE A 78 19.38 -7.99 -6.69
N LEU A 79 18.77 -6.90 -6.19
CA LEU A 79 17.46 -6.43 -6.68
C LEU A 79 17.65 -5.62 -7.96
N ALA A 80 17.36 -6.25 -9.10
CA ALA A 80 17.49 -5.62 -10.41
C ALA A 80 16.51 -4.45 -10.62
N GLU A 81 15.28 -4.56 -10.10
CA GLU A 81 14.24 -3.53 -10.25
C GLU A 81 14.55 -2.25 -9.48
N ALA A 82 15.05 -2.40 -8.26
CA ALA A 82 15.40 -1.28 -7.39
C ALA A 82 16.80 -0.68 -7.70
N ARG A 83 17.57 -1.29 -8.63
CA ARG A 83 18.91 -0.88 -9.05
C ARG A 83 19.86 -0.66 -7.86
N ASN A 84 19.80 -1.55 -6.86
CA ASN A 84 20.41 -1.31 -5.55
C ASN A 84 21.92 -1.04 -5.57
N PHE A 85 22.62 -1.61 -6.56
CA PHE A 85 24.08 -1.68 -6.61
C PHE A 85 24.67 -0.96 -7.82
N LEU A 86 23.85 -0.33 -8.67
CA LEU A 86 24.31 0.32 -9.89
C LEU A 86 24.34 1.84 -9.71
N VAL A 87 25.55 2.39 -9.62
CA VAL A 87 25.78 3.83 -9.64
C VAL A 87 26.34 4.21 -11.00
N PHE A 88 25.54 4.90 -11.81
CA PHE A 88 25.99 5.47 -13.08
C PHE A 88 26.55 6.87 -12.87
N GLN A 89 27.36 7.34 -13.82
CA GLN A 89 27.89 8.69 -13.81
C GLN A 89 26.73 9.70 -13.83
N GLY A 90 26.63 10.52 -12.77
CA GLY A 90 25.53 11.47 -12.57
C GLY A 90 24.42 10.99 -11.62
N ASP A 91 24.39 9.70 -11.22
CA ASP A 91 23.37 9.20 -10.29
C ASP A 91 23.51 9.82 -8.89
N VAL A 92 24.74 10.14 -8.47
CA VAL A 92 25.01 10.82 -7.19
C VAL A 92 24.45 12.26 -7.20
N GLU A 93 24.63 12.97 -8.31
CA GLU A 93 24.06 14.32 -8.49
C GLU A 93 22.54 14.24 -8.56
N ALA A 94 21.98 13.30 -9.33
CA ALA A 94 20.54 13.11 -9.42
C ALA A 94 19.89 12.73 -8.07
N ALA A 95 20.55 11.88 -7.28
CA ALA A 95 20.10 11.51 -5.94
C ALA A 95 20.07 12.71 -4.99
N ALA A 96 21.07 13.60 -5.07
CA ALA A 96 21.12 14.82 -4.26
C ALA A 96 20.00 15.82 -4.59
N HIS A 97 19.47 15.81 -5.82
CA HIS A 97 18.38 16.69 -6.26
C HIS A 97 16.98 16.11 -6.04
N ARG A 98 16.84 14.90 -5.46
CA ARG A 98 15.52 14.31 -5.21
C ARG A 98 14.76 15.08 -4.13
N ARG A 99 13.47 15.30 -4.38
CA ARG A 99 12.56 15.93 -3.42
C ARG A 99 12.12 14.91 -2.37
N GLY A 100 11.69 15.38 -1.20
CA GLY A 100 11.37 14.52 -0.05
C GLY A 100 10.45 13.33 -0.37
N LYS A 101 9.38 13.55 -1.15
CA LYS A 101 8.46 12.47 -1.56
C LYS A 101 9.13 11.42 -2.45
N ASP A 102 9.98 11.85 -3.38
CA ASP A 102 10.68 10.95 -4.29
C ASP A 102 11.75 10.15 -3.54
N LEU A 103 12.37 10.75 -2.52
CA LEU A 103 13.31 10.06 -1.63
C LEU A 103 12.62 9.00 -0.76
N THR A 104 11.42 9.30 -0.22
CA THR A 104 10.62 8.32 0.53
C THR A 104 10.22 7.15 -0.36
N ASN A 105 9.69 7.42 -1.56
CA ASN A 105 9.34 6.36 -2.51
C ASN A 105 10.55 5.51 -2.90
N PHE A 106 11.71 6.14 -3.10
CA PHE A 106 12.95 5.44 -3.36
C PHE A 106 13.26 4.50 -2.19
N PHE A 107 13.29 5.01 -0.96
CA PHE A 107 13.56 4.21 0.24
C PHE A 107 12.58 3.03 0.40
N GLU A 108 11.29 3.24 0.12
CA GLU A 108 10.27 2.19 0.16
C GLU A 108 10.48 1.09 -0.89
N GLN A 109 11.14 1.40 -2.00
CA GLN A 109 11.55 0.39 -2.99
C GLN A 109 12.73 -0.45 -2.47
N PHE A 110 13.72 0.14 -1.79
CA PHE A 110 14.83 -0.62 -1.19
C PHE A 110 14.39 -1.53 -0.07
N SER A 111 13.48 -1.05 0.77
CA SER A 111 12.96 -1.83 1.89
C SER A 111 12.01 -2.95 1.44
N GLY A 112 11.55 -2.94 0.18
CA GLY A 112 10.48 -3.80 -0.30
C GLY A 112 9.10 -3.44 0.27
N SER A 113 8.98 -2.35 1.05
CA SER A 113 7.71 -1.95 1.65
C SER A 113 6.69 -1.47 0.61
N ILE A 114 7.15 -1.13 -0.60
CA ILE A 114 6.28 -0.74 -1.71
C ILE A 114 5.23 -1.80 -2.06
N ALA A 115 5.51 -3.10 -1.85
CA ALA A 115 4.55 -4.18 -2.11
C ALA A 115 3.32 -4.12 -1.19
N PHE A 116 3.45 -3.56 0.01
CA PHE A 116 2.36 -3.43 0.98
C PHE A 116 1.57 -2.14 0.84
N ARG A 117 1.99 -1.23 -0.05
CA ARG A 117 1.34 0.07 -0.22
C ARG A 117 -0.11 -0.07 -0.66
N ASP A 118 -0.37 -0.94 -1.64
CA ASP A 118 -1.72 -1.11 -2.19
C ASP A 118 -2.68 -1.68 -1.14
N GLU A 119 -2.22 -2.66 -0.36
CA GLU A 119 -3.00 -3.23 0.75
C GLU A 119 -3.24 -2.18 1.85
N TYR A 120 -2.22 -1.38 2.19
CA TYR A 120 -2.33 -0.29 3.16
C TYR A 120 -3.36 0.75 2.72
N ASP A 121 -3.29 1.21 1.48
CA ASP A 121 -4.19 2.23 0.94
C ASP A 121 -5.65 1.73 0.91
N GLN A 122 -5.86 0.45 0.58
CA GLN A 122 -7.18 -0.18 0.65
C GLN A 122 -7.72 -0.25 2.08
N LEU A 123 -6.93 -0.74 3.02
CA LEU A 123 -7.33 -0.86 4.44
C LEU A 123 -7.55 0.52 5.08
N ALA A 124 -6.74 1.52 4.72
CA ALA A 124 -6.89 2.89 5.17
C ALA A 124 -8.22 3.49 4.68
N ALA A 125 -8.59 3.24 3.42
CA ALA A 125 -9.87 3.67 2.87
C ALA A 125 -11.05 2.97 3.56
N GLU A 126 -10.99 1.66 3.78
CA GLU A 126 -12.03 0.92 4.50
C GLU A 126 -12.19 1.41 5.95
N LYS A 127 -11.07 1.65 6.64
CA LYS A 127 -11.06 2.23 7.99
C LYS A 127 -11.76 3.60 8.00
N ALA A 128 -11.42 4.49 7.07
CA ALA A 128 -12.02 5.81 6.98
C ALA A 128 -13.55 5.72 6.79
N GLN A 129 -14.02 4.84 5.89
CA GLN A 129 -15.46 4.62 5.68
C GLN A 129 -16.18 4.14 6.95
N LYS A 130 -15.59 3.19 7.68
CA LYS A 130 -16.16 2.69 8.94
C LYS A 130 -16.18 3.77 10.03
N GLU A 131 -15.12 4.58 10.12
CA GLU A 131 -15.07 5.71 11.06
C GLU A 131 -16.14 6.75 10.75
N ASP A 132 -16.35 7.09 9.48
CA ASP A 132 -17.39 8.04 9.07
C ASP A 132 -18.80 7.51 9.36
N LEU A 133 -19.05 6.23 9.11
CA LEU A 133 -20.32 5.60 9.46
C LEU A 133 -20.55 5.58 10.98
N ALA A 134 -19.51 5.28 11.77
CA ALA A 134 -19.58 5.33 13.23
C ALA A 134 -19.89 6.74 13.74
N ARG A 135 -19.22 7.77 13.20
CA ARG A 135 -19.47 9.19 13.51
C ARG A 135 -20.90 9.61 13.16
N TYR A 136 -21.40 9.16 12.01
CA TYR A 136 -22.77 9.40 11.59
C TYR A 136 -23.78 8.77 12.56
N MET A 137 -23.62 7.48 12.89
CA MET A 137 -24.50 6.77 13.81
C MET A 137 -24.48 7.38 15.21
N TYR A 138 -23.30 7.80 15.69
CA TYR A 138 -23.16 8.49 16.97
C TYR A 138 -23.93 9.81 16.99
N THR A 139 -23.77 10.64 15.94
CA THR A 139 -24.49 11.90 15.80
C THR A 139 -25.99 11.69 15.74
N ARG A 140 -26.44 10.71 14.96
CA ARG A 140 -27.86 10.34 14.85
C ARG A 140 -28.44 9.91 16.20
N ARG A 141 -27.74 9.05 16.94
CA ARG A 141 -28.15 8.63 18.29
C ARG A 141 -28.23 9.82 19.24
N ARG A 142 -27.25 10.72 19.21
CA ARG A 142 -27.23 11.93 20.05
C ARG A 142 -28.45 12.80 19.77
N ASN A 143 -28.75 13.05 18.50
CA ASN A 143 -29.90 13.87 18.09
C ASN A 143 -31.22 13.23 18.54
N ALA A 144 -31.39 11.90 18.36
CA ALA A 144 -32.58 11.19 18.81
C ALA A 144 -32.77 11.26 20.34
N LEU A 145 -31.68 11.20 21.12
CA LEU A 145 -31.74 11.36 22.58
C LEU A 145 -32.16 12.77 22.98
N HIS A 146 -31.63 13.80 22.32
CA HIS A 146 -32.05 15.18 22.56
C HIS A 146 -33.52 15.39 22.21
N GLU A 147 -33.99 14.85 21.09
CA GLU A 147 -35.39 14.93 20.69
C GLU A 147 -36.31 14.22 21.67
N LYS A 148 -35.97 13.00 22.10
CA LYS A 148 -36.71 12.27 23.14
C LYS A 148 -36.81 13.09 24.43
N LYS A 149 -35.71 13.71 24.86
CA LYS A 149 -35.71 14.56 26.07
C LYS A 149 -36.62 15.77 25.90
N ARG A 150 -36.57 16.45 24.74
CA ARG A 150 -37.44 17.58 24.43
C ARG A 150 -38.92 17.21 24.46
N VAL A 151 -39.29 16.10 23.83
CA VAL A 151 -40.68 15.60 23.81
C VAL A 151 -41.15 15.22 25.22
N SER A 152 -40.29 14.60 26.03
CA SER A 152 -40.62 14.29 27.43
C SER A 152 -40.91 15.54 28.26
N GLN A 153 -40.12 16.60 28.08
CA GLN A 153 -40.33 17.87 28.78
C GLN A 153 -41.63 18.56 28.34
N GLN A 154 -41.92 18.57 27.04
CA GLN A 154 -43.19 19.10 26.52
C GLN A 154 -44.41 18.35 27.06
N LYS A 155 -44.30 17.02 27.20
CA LYS A 155 -45.35 16.21 27.81
C LYS A 155 -45.58 16.58 29.28
N GLU A 156 -44.51 16.68 30.06
CA GLU A 156 -44.60 17.05 31.48
C GLU A 156 -45.20 18.45 31.68
N GLU A 157 -44.83 19.42 30.84
CA GLU A 157 -45.38 20.78 30.86
C GLU A 157 -46.86 20.80 30.48
N ALA A 158 -47.27 20.01 29.47
CA ALA A 158 -48.68 19.87 29.09
C ALA A 158 -49.53 19.23 30.20
N GLU A 159 -49.00 18.20 30.88
CA GLU A 159 -49.69 17.57 32.01
C GLU A 159 -49.86 18.56 33.18
N LYS A 160 -48.81 19.33 33.51
CA LYS A 160 -48.87 20.40 34.52
C LYS A 160 -49.90 21.48 34.16
N TYR A 161 -49.93 21.91 32.90
CA TYR A 161 -50.92 22.87 32.41
C TYR A 161 -52.34 22.34 32.54
N GLN A 162 -52.59 21.08 32.17
CA GLN A 162 -53.90 20.45 32.29
C GLN A 162 -54.38 20.38 33.74
N ALA A 163 -53.49 20.03 34.67
CA ALA A 163 -53.80 20.00 36.11
C ALA A 163 -54.18 21.40 36.63
N LEU A 164 -53.35 22.41 36.34
CA LEU A 164 -53.60 23.79 36.78
C LEU A 164 -54.87 24.38 36.15
N ALA A 165 -55.16 24.05 34.89
CA ALA A 165 -56.40 24.44 34.21
C ALA A 165 -57.65 23.75 34.77
N ALA A 166 -57.51 22.55 35.33
CA ALA A 166 -58.61 21.88 36.05
C ALA A 166 -58.87 22.55 37.40
N GLU A 167 -57.81 22.84 38.16
CA GLU A 167 -57.90 23.55 39.45
C GLU A 167 -58.48 24.96 39.28
N HIS A 168 -58.02 25.72 38.29
CA HIS A 168 -58.56 27.05 37.98
C HIS A 168 -60.06 26.99 37.64
N ARG A 169 -60.51 25.98 36.88
CA ARG A 169 -61.94 25.78 36.59
C ARG A 169 -62.75 25.45 37.84
N GLN A 170 -62.21 24.66 38.76
CA GLN A 170 -62.85 24.38 40.05
C GLN A 170 -62.99 25.65 40.90
N LEU A 171 -61.90 26.40 41.07
CA LEU A 171 -61.92 27.68 41.82
C LEU A 171 -62.89 28.69 41.20
N GLN A 172 -62.95 28.78 39.87
CA GLN A 172 -63.91 29.64 39.19
C GLN A 172 -65.36 29.21 39.48
N ALA A 173 -65.64 27.90 39.41
CA ALA A 173 -66.96 27.38 39.72
C ALA A 173 -67.36 27.71 41.17
N GLU A 174 -66.46 27.51 42.14
CA GLU A 174 -66.67 27.88 43.55
C GLU A 174 -66.91 29.37 43.72
N PHE A 175 -66.08 30.22 43.10
CA PHE A 175 -66.23 31.68 43.17
C PHE A 175 -67.59 32.15 42.64
N TYR A 176 -68.03 31.62 41.49
CA TYR A 176 -69.35 31.95 40.95
C TYR A 176 -70.47 31.46 41.88
N LEU A 177 -70.34 30.28 42.48
CA LEU A 177 -71.31 29.74 43.44
C LEU A 177 -71.46 30.64 44.67
N PHE A 178 -70.34 31.11 45.24
CA PHE A 178 -70.32 32.07 46.35
C PHE A 178 -70.95 33.42 45.98
N ARG A 179 -70.89 33.85 44.72
CA ARG A 179 -71.48 35.12 44.26
C ARG A 179 -73.00 35.04 44.05
N PHE A 180 -73.56 33.84 43.86
CA PHE A 180 -75.00 33.63 43.69
C PHE A 180 -75.76 33.39 45.01
N HIS A 181 -75.04 33.29 46.13
CA HIS A 181 -75.59 33.30 47.49
C HIS A 181 -75.43 34.69 48.10
#